data_AF-A0A529T5M5-F1
#
_entry.id   AF-A0A529T5M5-F1
#
_cell.length_a   1.000
_cell.length_b   1.000
_cell.length_c   1.000
_cell.angle_alpha   90.00
_cell.angle_beta   90.00
_cell.angle_gamma   90.00
#
_symmetry.space_group_name_H-M   'P 1'
#
loop_
_entity.id
_entity.type
_entity.pdbx_description
1 polymer ?
#
loop_
_entity_poly.entity_id
_entity_poly.type
_entity_poly.pdbx_seq_one_letter_code
_entity_poly.pdbx_strand_id
1 'polypeptide(L)'
;MAKFQISRRKFLTASSLLSGIALSGCDAFDSGLGIGGGLRSFLENANGLTYRAQRFLAGRDALAPEFTEADIRQPQRPNGVTAPDDDTYKGLLANNFADWRLEVTGLVEKPLSLTREQLQN
;
A
#
# COMPACT_ATOMS: atom_id res chain seq x y z
N MET A 1 24.76 39.28 23.24
CA MET A 1 24.03 38.14 22.63
C MET A 1 25.02 37.30 21.85
N ALA A 2 25.36 36.09 22.32
CA ALA A 2 26.31 35.22 21.62
C ALA A 2 25.64 34.65 20.36
N LYS A 3 26.22 34.88 19.18
CA LYS A 3 25.76 34.30 17.92
C LYS A 3 26.08 32.81 17.93
N PHE A 4 25.06 31.98 17.75
CA PHE A 4 25.27 30.55 17.52
C PHE A 4 26.02 30.38 16.19
N GLN A 5 27.22 29.80 16.24
CA GLN A 5 28.07 29.56 15.08
C GLN A 5 28.39 28.07 15.02
N ILE A 6 27.73 27.35 14.12
CA ILE A 6 28.09 25.97 13.80
C ILE A 6 29.21 26.02 12.76
N SER A 7 30.38 25.47 13.10
CA SER A 7 31.46 25.33 12.13
C SER A 7 31.14 24.20 11.15
N ARG A 8 31.63 24.31 9.90
CA ARG A 8 31.52 23.24 8.89
C ARG A 8 31.96 21.88 9.43
N ARG A 9 33.01 21.84 10.25
CA ARG A 9 33.48 20.61 10.91
C ARG A 9 32.43 20.05 11.86
N LYS A 10 31.84 20.88 12.74
CA LYS A 10 30.77 20.45 13.65
C LYS A 10 29.53 19.97 12.88
N PHE A 11 29.18 20.64 11.79
CA PHE A 11 28.09 20.22 10.91
C PHE A 11 28.36 18.85 10.28
N LEU A 12 29.50 18.69 9.61
CA LEU A 12 29.86 17.43 8.95
C LEU A 12 30.01 16.26 9.92
N THR A 13 30.61 16.48 11.09
CA THR A 13 30.72 15.46 12.13
C THR A 13 29.36 15.07 12.72
N ALA A 14 28.44 16.03 12.89
CA ALA A 14 27.07 15.72 13.30
C ALA A 14 26.32 14.95 12.21
N SER A 15 26.49 15.31 10.94
CA SER A 15 25.87 14.62 9.80
C SER A 15 26.36 13.17 9.65
N SER A 16 27.65 12.89 9.86
CA SER A 16 28.18 11.53 9.74
C SER A 16 27.65 10.57 10.82
N LEU A 17 27.33 11.08 12.02
CA LEU A 17 26.73 10.28 13.09
C LEU A 17 25.31 9.83 12.74
N LEU A 18 24.55 10.67 12.03
CA LEU A 18 23.21 10.33 11.54
C LEU A 18 23.27 9.24 10.45
N SER A 19 24.32 9.22 9.63
CA SER A 19 24.51 8.19 8.59
C SER A 19 24.80 6.80 9.15
N GLY A 20 25.48 6.71 10.31
CA GLY A 20 25.78 5.42 10.97
C GLY A 20 24.51 4.69 11.42
N ILE A 21 23.50 5.44 11.84
CA ILE A 21 22.17 4.93 12.24
C ILE A 21 21.37 4.42 11.02
N ALA A 22 21.56 5.03 9.86
CA ALA A 22 20.92 4.58 8.62
C ALA A 22 21.49 3.24 8.09
N LEU A 23 22.74 2.91 8.46
CA LEU A 23 23.44 1.70 8.00
C LEU A 23 23.14 0.44 8.83
N SER A 24 22.62 0.59 10.05
CA SER A 24 22.29 -0.53 10.96
C SER A 24 20.94 -1.20 10.69
N GLY A 25 20.17 -0.71 9.71
CA GLY A 25 18.83 -1.21 9.42
C GLY A 25 17.82 -0.93 10.54
N CYS A 26 16.60 -1.45 10.38
CA CYS A 26 15.52 -1.29 11.36
C CYS A 26 15.74 -2.08 12.67
N ASP A 27 16.58 -3.12 12.66
CA ASP A 27 16.88 -3.97 13.83
C ASP A 27 17.43 -3.16 15.02
N ALA A 28 18.17 -2.06 14.76
CA ALA A 28 18.65 -1.16 15.80
C ALA A 28 17.52 -0.48 16.60
N PHE A 29 16.32 -0.43 16.02
CA PHE A 29 15.14 0.22 16.58
C PHE A 29 14.06 -0.75 17.02
N ASP A 30 14.17 -2.04 16.73
CA ASP A 30 13.15 -3.05 17.07
C ASP A 30 12.76 -3.03 18.55
N SER A 31 13.74 -2.85 19.45
CA SER A 31 13.49 -2.73 20.90
C SER A 31 12.69 -1.48 21.29
N GLY A 32 12.76 -0.40 20.51
CA GLY A 32 12.07 0.87 20.75
C GLY A 32 10.77 1.05 19.94
N LEU A 33 10.57 0.26 18.88
CA LEU A 33 9.41 0.30 17.99
C LEU A 33 8.27 -0.64 18.41
N GLY A 34 8.46 -1.39 19.50
CA GLY A 34 7.40 -2.17 20.14
C GLY A 34 6.18 -1.31 20.51
N ILE A 35 5.01 -1.95 20.57
CA ILE A 35 3.76 -1.29 20.96
C ILE A 35 3.91 -0.74 22.39
N GLY A 36 3.64 0.55 22.57
CA GLY A 36 3.84 1.26 23.85
C GLY A 36 5.27 1.74 24.11
N GLY A 37 6.21 1.50 23.20
CA GLY A 37 7.58 2.00 23.28
C GLY A 37 7.68 3.51 23.05
N GLY A 38 8.55 4.19 23.80
CA GLY A 38 8.67 5.65 23.74
C GLY A 38 9.13 6.19 22.38
N LEU A 39 10.00 5.46 21.67
CA LEU A 39 10.44 5.83 20.31
C LEU A 39 9.29 5.72 19.31
N ARG A 40 8.52 4.62 19.35
CA ARG A 40 7.30 4.48 18.56
C ARG A 40 6.33 5.64 18.81
N SER A 41 6.02 5.92 20.08
CA SER A 41 5.11 7.00 20.47
C SER A 41 5.60 8.37 19.99
N PHE A 42 6.91 8.61 20.01
CA PHE A 42 7.50 9.83 19.44
C PHE A 42 7.25 9.92 17.92
N LEU A 43 7.56 8.87 17.17
CA LEU A 43 7.38 8.84 15.71
C LEU A 43 5.91 8.93 15.31
N GLU A 44 4.99 8.37 16.11
CA GLU A 44 3.55 8.49 15.89
C GLU A 44 3.07 9.97 15.92
N ASN A 45 3.77 10.87 16.61
CA ASN A 45 3.45 12.32 16.55
C ASN A 45 3.68 12.92 15.15
N ALA A 46 4.55 12.31 14.33
CA ALA A 46 4.75 12.73 12.95
C ALA A 46 3.46 12.57 12.12
N ASN A 47 2.56 11.66 12.50
CA ASN A 47 1.24 11.52 11.87
C ASN A 47 0.42 12.81 12.03
N GLY A 48 0.42 13.42 13.23
CA GLY A 48 -0.28 14.67 13.49
C GLY A 48 0.29 15.85 12.71
N LEU A 49 1.62 15.94 12.61
CA LEU A 49 2.29 16.95 11.78
C LEU A 49 1.93 16.77 10.30
N THR A 50 2.00 15.54 9.79
CA THR A 50 1.71 15.20 8.38
C THR A 50 0.25 15.49 8.05
N TYR A 51 -0.68 15.09 8.92
CA TYR A 51 -2.10 15.39 8.79
C TYR A 51 -2.36 16.89 8.65
N ARG A 52 -1.74 17.71 9.52
CA ARG A 52 -1.91 19.17 9.48
C ARG A 52 -1.28 19.79 8.23
N ALA A 53 -0.10 19.34 7.84
CA ALA A 53 0.58 19.81 6.64
C ALA A 53 -0.23 19.49 5.38
N GLN A 54 -0.73 18.25 5.25
CA GLN A 54 -1.60 17.83 4.15
C GLN A 54 -2.88 18.66 4.11
N ARG A 55 -3.54 18.88 5.26
CA ARG A 55 -4.76 19.71 5.35
C ARG A 55 -4.51 21.17 5.01
N PHE A 56 -3.34 21.70 5.34
CA PHE A 56 -2.97 23.07 5.01
C PHE A 56 -2.71 23.23 3.51
N LEU A 57 -1.99 22.28 2.89
CA LEU A 57 -1.60 22.36 1.48
C LEU A 57 -2.73 21.95 0.53
N ALA A 58 -3.43 20.85 0.80
CA ALA A 58 -4.51 20.34 -0.04
C ALA A 58 -5.84 21.05 0.22
N GLY A 59 -5.92 21.89 1.26
CA GLY A 59 -7.15 22.50 1.74
C GLY A 59 -7.83 21.65 2.80
N ARG A 60 -8.69 22.33 3.60
CA ARG A 60 -9.61 21.62 4.49
C ARG A 60 -10.56 20.87 3.57
N ASP A 61 -11.68 21.38 3.10
CA ASP A 61 -12.70 20.46 2.57
C ASP A 61 -12.53 20.04 1.09
N ALA A 62 -11.28 19.80 0.65
CA ALA A 62 -10.97 19.21 -0.64
C ALA A 62 -11.57 17.82 -0.76
N LEU A 63 -12.51 17.70 -1.69
CA LEU A 63 -13.09 16.43 -2.10
C LEU A 63 -12.09 15.65 -2.96
N ALA A 64 -12.28 14.33 -3.03
CA ALA A 64 -11.59 13.53 -4.02
C ALA A 64 -11.96 14.04 -5.43
N PRO A 65 -11.00 14.12 -6.38
CA PRO A 65 -11.34 14.47 -7.75
C PRO A 65 -12.36 13.49 -8.32
N GLU A 66 -13.35 14.01 -9.04
CA GLU A 66 -14.24 13.19 -9.85
C GLU A 66 -13.61 13.00 -11.23
N PHE A 67 -13.71 11.79 -11.75
CA PHE A 67 -13.13 11.39 -13.03
C PHE A 67 -14.24 10.97 -13.98
N THR A 68 -14.10 11.34 -15.24
CA THR A 68 -15.00 10.96 -16.31
C THR A 68 -14.65 9.59 -16.87
N GLU A 69 -15.53 9.03 -17.70
CA GLU A 69 -15.25 7.78 -18.41
C GLU A 69 -13.99 7.88 -19.29
N ALA A 70 -13.68 9.08 -19.81
CA ALA A 70 -12.47 9.34 -20.60
C ALA A 70 -11.17 9.22 -19.78
N ASP A 71 -11.26 9.32 -18.44
CA ASP A 71 -10.11 9.18 -17.54
C ASP A 71 -9.83 7.73 -17.17
N ILE A 72 -10.69 6.78 -17.60
CA ILE A 72 -10.45 5.35 -17.41
C ILE A 72 -9.22 4.96 -18.23
N ARG A 73 -8.18 4.54 -17.52
CA ARG A 73 -6.91 4.12 -18.12
C ARG A 73 -7.12 2.97 -19.10
N GLN A 74 -6.77 3.20 -20.37
CA GLN A 74 -6.74 2.16 -21.40
C GLN A 74 -5.29 1.83 -21.81
N PRO A 75 -4.87 0.55 -21.87
CA PRO A 75 -5.57 -0.64 -21.37
C PRO A 75 -5.42 -0.80 -19.85
N GLN A 76 -6.44 -1.37 -19.20
CA GLN A 76 -6.36 -1.82 -17.81
C GLN A 76 -5.23 -2.85 -17.70
N ARG A 77 -4.22 -2.59 -16.87
CA ARG A 77 -3.14 -3.55 -16.63
C ARG A 77 -3.57 -4.47 -15.50
N PRO A 78 -3.80 -5.76 -15.76
CA PRO A 78 -4.11 -6.72 -14.71
C PRO A 78 -2.90 -6.88 -13.78
N ASN A 79 -3.18 -7.14 -12.51
CA ASN A 79 -2.16 -7.45 -11.52
C ASN A 79 -1.79 -8.94 -11.64
N GLY A 80 -0.49 -9.24 -11.74
CA GLY A 80 0.01 -10.62 -11.74
C GLY A 80 -0.07 -11.32 -13.10
N VAL A 81 -0.42 -12.61 -13.08
CA VAL A 81 -0.40 -13.50 -14.25
C VAL A 81 -1.79 -13.54 -14.89
N THR A 82 -1.87 -13.21 -16.19
CA THR A 82 -3.13 -13.15 -16.95
C THR A 82 -3.44 -14.40 -17.74
N ALA A 83 -2.40 -15.13 -18.11
CA ALA A 83 -2.48 -16.40 -18.81
C ALA A 83 -1.58 -17.40 -18.07
N PRO A 84 -2.06 -17.98 -16.96
CA PRO A 84 -1.32 -18.99 -16.23
C PRO A 84 -0.94 -20.17 -17.13
N ASP A 85 0.29 -20.65 -16.98
CA ASP A 85 0.80 -21.81 -17.72
C ASP A 85 0.43 -23.13 -17.02
N ASP A 86 -0.87 -23.32 -16.75
CA ASP A 86 -1.41 -24.53 -16.13
C ASP A 86 -2.46 -25.20 -17.01
N ASP A 87 -2.53 -26.53 -16.95
CA ASP A 87 -3.40 -27.32 -17.83
C ASP A 87 -4.89 -27.08 -17.57
N THR A 88 -5.27 -26.72 -16.34
CA THR A 88 -6.67 -26.42 -16.00
C THR A 88 -7.11 -25.13 -16.68
N TYR A 89 -6.33 -24.06 -16.54
CA TYR A 89 -6.59 -22.80 -17.21
C TYR A 89 -6.61 -22.97 -18.73
N LYS A 90 -5.61 -23.67 -19.30
CA LYS A 90 -5.56 -23.92 -20.75
C LYS A 90 -6.77 -24.71 -21.25
N GLY A 91 -7.22 -25.72 -20.50
CA GLY A 91 -8.42 -26.48 -20.82
C GLY A 91 -9.68 -25.62 -20.82
N LEU A 92 -9.86 -24.83 -19.75
CA LEU A 92 -10.99 -23.89 -19.66
C LEU A 92 -10.95 -22.84 -20.77
N LEU A 93 -9.78 -22.26 -21.05
CA LEU A 93 -9.60 -21.27 -22.11
C LEU A 93 -9.95 -21.86 -23.49
N ALA A 94 -9.50 -23.09 -23.78
CA ALA A 94 -9.79 -23.79 -25.03
C ALA A 94 -11.29 -24.04 -25.23
N ASN A 95 -12.06 -24.22 -24.16
CA ASN A 95 -13.51 -24.38 -24.20
C ASN A 95 -14.29 -23.09 -23.84
N ASN A 96 -13.67 -21.91 -24.03
CA ASN A 96 -14.27 -20.62 -23.70
C ASN A 96 -14.97 -20.60 -22.33
N PHE A 97 -14.37 -21.25 -21.33
CA PHE A 97 -14.83 -21.36 -19.95
C PHE A 97 -16.25 -21.96 -19.78
N ALA A 98 -16.77 -22.71 -20.76
CA ALA A 98 -18.11 -23.34 -20.64
C ALA A 98 -18.21 -24.32 -19.46
N ASP A 99 -17.10 -24.99 -19.14
CA ASP A 99 -17.01 -25.92 -18.01
C ASP A 99 -16.66 -25.24 -16.68
N TRP A 100 -16.37 -23.93 -16.70
CA TRP A 100 -16.04 -23.20 -15.47
C TRP A 100 -17.26 -23.11 -14.55
N ARG A 101 -17.01 -23.20 -13.25
CA ARG A 101 -18.03 -23.10 -12.20
C ARG A 101 -17.57 -22.16 -11.09
N LEU A 102 -18.50 -21.35 -10.60
CA LEU A 102 -18.34 -20.61 -9.34
C LEU A 102 -18.91 -21.44 -8.20
N GLU A 103 -18.02 -21.90 -7.31
CA GLU A 103 -18.41 -22.59 -6.09
C GLU A 103 -18.74 -21.56 -4.98
N VAL A 104 -20.01 -21.51 -4.57
CA VAL A 104 -20.48 -20.71 -3.44
C VAL A 104 -20.57 -21.63 -2.22
N THR A 105 -19.64 -21.46 -1.29
CA THR A 105 -19.46 -22.35 -0.13
C THR A 105 -19.24 -21.54 1.16
N GLY A 106 -19.10 -22.21 2.30
CA GLY A 106 -18.87 -21.59 3.61
C GLY A 106 -20.15 -21.49 4.45
N LEU A 107 -20.31 -20.38 5.19
CA LEU A 107 -21.48 -20.13 6.05
C LEU A 107 -22.65 -19.58 5.21
N VAL A 108 -23.16 -20.41 4.31
CA VAL A 108 -24.30 -20.11 3.45
C VAL A 108 -25.42 -21.11 3.72
N GLU A 109 -26.67 -20.66 3.60
CA GLU A 109 -27.84 -21.51 3.81
C GLU A 109 -27.91 -22.64 2.78
N LYS A 110 -27.58 -22.34 1.51
CA LYS A 110 -27.56 -23.30 0.41
C LYS A 110 -26.29 -23.14 -0.42
N PRO A 111 -25.35 -24.09 -0.37
CA PRO A 111 -24.20 -24.13 -1.27
C PRO A 111 -24.64 -24.23 -2.73
N LEU A 112 -23.90 -23.59 -3.64
CA LEU A 112 -24.19 -23.57 -5.07
C LEU A 112 -22.92 -23.82 -5.89
N SER A 113 -23.09 -24.44 -7.06
CA SER A 113 -22.10 -24.50 -8.13
C SER A 113 -22.75 -23.88 -9.37
N LEU A 114 -22.29 -22.67 -9.74
CA LEU A 114 -22.93 -21.86 -10.79
C LEU A 114 -22.12 -21.88 -12.07
N THR A 115 -22.76 -22.10 -13.21
CA THR A 115 -22.12 -21.98 -14.54
C THR A 115 -21.92 -20.51 -14.90
N ARG A 116 -21.05 -20.23 -15.87
CA ARG A 116 -20.87 -18.86 -16.38
C ARG A 116 -22.16 -18.30 -16.96
N GLU A 117 -22.93 -19.12 -17.67
CA GLU A 117 -24.21 -18.74 -18.29
C GLU A 117 -25.24 -18.34 -17.23
N GLN A 118 -25.24 -18.99 -16.06
CA GLN A 118 -26.13 -18.62 -14.96
C GLN A 118 -25.82 -17.24 -14.38
N LEU A 119 -24.58 -16.75 -14.52
CA LEU A 119 -24.12 -15.44 -14.01
C LEU A 119 -24.34 -14.28 -14.99
N GLN A 120 -24.60 -14.54 -16.27
CA GLN A 120 -24.71 -13.52 -17.33
C GLN A 120 -26.12 -12.97 -17.53
N ASN A 121 -27.04 -13.25 -16.60
CA ASN A 121 -28.44 -12.83 -16.66
C ASN A 121 -28.68 -11.46 -16.02
#